data_AF-A0A3S9LDY2-F1
#
_entry.id   AF-A0A3S9LDY2-F1
#
_cell.length_a   1.000
_cell.length_b   1.000
_cell.length_c   1.000
_cell.angle_alpha   90.00
_cell.angle_beta   90.00
_cell.angle_gamma   90.00
#
_symmetry.space_group_name_H-M   'P 1'
#
loop_
_entity.id
_entity.type
_entity.pdbx_description
1 polymer ?
#
loop_
_entity_poly.entity_id
_entity_poly.type
_entity_poly.pdbx_seq_one_letter_code
_entity_poly.pdbx_strand_id
1 'polypeptide(L)'
;MSTSPAETADQDRLSESEYRDRLRELPPSAKLVAKVLEGDAPLSQGGLADESLLPDRTVRYALNRLEEEGLVDSRYSFKDARKQVYYLTV
;
A
#
# COMPACT_ATOMS: atom_id res chain seq x y z
N MET A 1 7.46 0.68 33.70
CA MET A 1 6.67 1.44 32.71
C MET A 1 6.56 0.58 31.48
N SER A 2 5.39 0.00 31.24
CA SER A 2 5.12 -0.88 30.10
C SER A 2 4.53 -0.03 29.00
N THR A 3 5.31 0.29 27.97
CA THR A 3 4.75 0.82 26.71
C THR A 3 4.38 -0.40 25.87
N SER A 4 3.09 -0.68 25.80
CA SER A 4 2.57 -1.74 24.93
C SER A 4 2.78 -1.33 23.47
N PRO A 5 3.46 -2.13 22.63
CA PRO A 5 3.70 -1.80 21.23
C PRO A 5 2.43 -1.83 20.37
N ALA A 6 1.28 -2.23 20.94
CA ALA A 6 0.00 -2.31 20.26
C ALA A 6 -0.69 -0.94 20.09
N GLU A 7 -0.28 0.09 20.83
CA GLU A 7 -0.94 1.41 20.78
C GLU A 7 -0.52 2.25 19.58
N THR A 8 0.60 1.94 18.92
CA THR A 8 1.09 2.70 17.76
C THR A 8 0.39 2.30 16.45
N ALA A 9 -0.02 1.04 16.30
CA ALA A 9 -0.52 0.51 15.03
C ALA A 9 -1.90 1.05 14.61
N ASP A 10 -2.69 1.57 15.56
CA ASP A 10 -4.03 2.12 15.29
C ASP A 10 -4.00 3.63 14.97
N GLN A 11 -2.88 4.31 15.26
CA GLN A 11 -2.76 5.77 15.10
C GLN A 11 -2.55 6.23 13.65
N ASP A 12 -2.13 5.32 12.75
CA ASP A 12 -1.81 5.63 11.35
C ASP A 12 -2.92 5.25 10.35
N ARG A 13 -4.10 4.80 10.84
CA ARG A 13 -5.24 4.47 9.96
C ARG A 13 -5.95 5.73 9.48
N LEU A 14 -5.96 5.93 8.16
CA LEU A 14 -6.69 7.01 7.52
C LEU A 14 -8.20 6.79 7.58
N SER A 15 -8.98 7.86 7.72
CA SER A 15 -10.42 7.77 7.47
C SER A 15 -10.69 7.51 5.98
N GLU A 16 -11.83 6.87 5.66
CA GLU A 16 -12.19 6.58 4.28
C GLU A 16 -12.33 7.85 3.41
N SER A 17 -12.76 8.97 4.00
CA SER A 17 -12.82 10.26 3.30
C SER A 17 -11.43 10.79 2.96
N GLU A 18 -10.51 10.79 3.93
CA GLU A 18 -9.14 11.29 3.72
C GLU A 18 -8.39 10.43 2.70
N TYR A 19 -8.57 9.11 2.78
CA TYR A 19 -8.02 8.17 1.79
C TYR A 19 -8.49 8.53 0.38
N ARG A 20 -9.80 8.71 0.19
CA ARG A 20 -10.39 9.02 -1.13
C ARG A 20 -9.94 10.38 -1.67
N ASP A 21 -9.82 11.39 -0.81
CA ASP A 21 -9.40 12.73 -1.22
C ASP A 21 -7.94 12.74 -1.68
N ARG A 22 -7.03 12.11 -0.93
CA ARG A 22 -5.62 11.99 -1.32
C ARG A 22 -5.44 11.13 -2.58
N LEU A 23 -6.16 10.01 -2.66
CA LEU A 23 -6.11 9.12 -3.82
C LEU A 23 -6.58 9.81 -5.11
N ARG A 24 -7.53 10.75 -5.02
CA ARG A 24 -8.08 11.47 -6.18
C ARG A 24 -7.02 12.24 -6.94
N GLU A 25 -6.09 12.87 -6.21
CA GLU A 25 -5.01 13.71 -6.74
C GLU A 25 -3.86 12.89 -7.37
N LEU A 26 -3.83 11.57 -7.15
CA LEU A 26 -2.78 10.70 -7.65
C LEU A 26 -2.94 10.31 -9.13
N PRO A 27 -1.84 9.97 -9.82
CA PRO A 27 -1.87 9.54 -11.21
C PRO A 27 -2.66 8.24 -11.41
N PRO A 28 -3.15 7.95 -12.64
CA PRO A 28 -3.96 6.76 -12.91
C PRO A 28 -3.32 5.43 -12.51
N SER A 29 -1.99 5.30 -12.69
CA SER A 29 -1.27 4.08 -12.31
C SER A 29 -1.31 3.82 -10.80
N ALA A 30 -1.16 4.87 -9.98
CA ALA A 30 -1.28 4.76 -8.53
C ALA A 30 -2.70 4.38 -8.10
N LYS A 31 -3.71 5.00 -8.71
CA LYS A 31 -5.11 4.65 -8.46
C LYS A 31 -5.44 3.20 -8.83
N LEU A 32 -4.90 2.69 -9.93
CA LEU A 32 -5.07 1.29 -10.31
C LEU A 32 -4.40 0.34 -9.29
N VAL A 33 -3.17 0.62 -8.87
CA VAL A 33 -2.47 -0.20 -7.87
C VAL A 33 -3.23 -0.20 -6.53
N ALA A 34 -3.72 0.96 -6.09
CA ALA A 34 -4.59 1.07 -4.92
C ALA A 34 -5.84 0.20 -5.07
N LYS A 35 -6.49 0.25 -6.25
CA LYS A 35 -7.69 -0.55 -6.52
C LYS A 35 -7.43 -2.05 -6.48
N VAL A 36 -6.27 -2.50 -6.96
CA VAL A 36 -5.84 -3.90 -6.87
C VAL A 36 -5.64 -4.31 -5.41
N LEU A 37 -5.02 -3.45 -4.59
CA LEU A 37 -4.84 -3.72 -3.16
C LEU A 37 -6.16 -3.77 -2.38
N GLU A 38 -7.21 -3.06 -2.80
CA GLU A 38 -8.55 -3.20 -2.19
C GLU A 38 -9.10 -4.64 -2.33
N GLY A 39 -8.74 -5.36 -3.39
CA GLY A 39 -9.22 -6.71 -3.67
C GLY A 39 -8.38 -7.81 -3.03
N ASP A 40 -7.06 -7.77 -3.26
CA ASP A 40 -6.19 -8.95 -3.09
C ASP A 40 -5.01 -8.73 -2.12
N ALA A 41 -5.04 -7.69 -1.29
CA ALA A 41 -3.97 -7.41 -0.33
C ALA A 41 -3.79 -8.52 0.74
N PRO A 42 -2.55 -8.71 1.25
CA PRO A 42 -1.33 -7.99 0.90
C PRO A 42 -0.61 -8.61 -0.31
N LEU A 43 -0.14 -7.78 -1.23
CA LEU A 43 0.57 -8.22 -2.45
C LEU A 43 2.02 -7.74 -2.49
N SER A 44 2.90 -8.57 -3.06
CA SER A 44 4.28 -8.14 -3.36
C SER A 44 4.32 -7.23 -4.59
N GLN A 45 5.42 -6.50 -4.81
CA GLN A 45 5.58 -5.67 -6.01
C GLN A 45 5.35 -6.47 -7.31
N GLY A 46 5.85 -7.72 -7.38
CA GLY A 46 5.63 -8.59 -8.54
C GLY A 46 4.16 -9.03 -8.68
N GLY A 47 3.51 -9.37 -7.56
CA GLY A 47 2.08 -9.71 -7.59
C GLY A 47 1.20 -8.53 -8.03
N LEU A 48 1.57 -7.30 -7.65
CA LEU A 48 0.92 -6.09 -8.14
C LEU A 48 1.16 -5.88 -9.63
N ALA A 49 2.34 -6.20 -10.16
CA ALA A 49 2.60 -6.15 -11.59
C ALA A 49 1.75 -7.16 -12.37
N ASP A 50 1.65 -8.38 -11.86
CA ASP A 50 0.85 -9.45 -12.46
C ASP A 50 -0.64 -9.09 -12.49
N GLU A 51 -1.20 -8.63 -11.37
CA GLU A 51 -2.64 -8.35 -11.25
C GLU A 51 -3.05 -7.03 -11.94
N SER A 52 -2.22 -5.99 -11.88
CA SER A 52 -2.52 -4.71 -12.55
C SER A 52 -2.17 -4.70 -14.04
N LEU A 53 -1.44 -5.70 -14.53
CA LEU A 53 -0.85 -5.76 -15.87
C LEU A 53 0.07 -4.55 -16.19
N LEU A 54 0.59 -3.89 -15.15
CA LEU A 54 1.54 -2.79 -15.29
C LEU A 54 2.97 -3.32 -15.30
N PRO A 55 3.88 -2.70 -16.07
CA PRO A 55 5.30 -3.00 -15.96
C PRO A 55 5.84 -2.73 -14.54
N ASP A 56 6.81 -3.52 -14.08
CA ASP A 56 7.43 -3.39 -12.75
C ASP A 56 7.84 -1.97 -12.37
N ARG A 57 8.39 -1.22 -13.34
CA ARG A 57 8.81 0.18 -13.13
C ARG A 57 7.63 1.09 -12.81
N THR A 58 6.49 0.85 -13.46
CA THR A 58 5.27 1.62 -13.24
C THR A 58 4.63 1.25 -11.91
N VAL A 59 4.66 -0.02 -11.52
CA VAL A 59 4.21 -0.45 -10.18
C VAL A 59 5.07 0.17 -9.09
N ARG A 60 6.40 0.16 -9.24
CA ARG A 60 7.30 0.83 -8.30
C ARG A 60 7.01 2.32 -8.19
N TYR A 61 6.84 2.99 -9.33
CA TYR A 61 6.46 4.40 -9.34
C TYR A 61 5.12 4.64 -8.61
N ALA A 62 4.11 3.81 -8.89
CA ALA A 62 2.80 3.89 -8.25
C ALA A 62 2.87 3.68 -6.73
N LEU A 63 3.60 2.65 -6.27
CA LEU A 63 3.81 2.38 -4.85
C LEU A 63 4.51 3.55 -4.16
N ASN A 64 5.59 4.07 -4.74
CA ASN A 64 6.28 5.24 -4.18
C ASN A 64 5.33 6.43 -4.00
N ARG A 65 4.45 6.70 -4.99
CA ARG A 65 3.45 7.78 -4.88
C ARG A 65 2.41 7.53 -3.79
N LEU A 66 1.97 6.29 -3.64
CA LEU A 66 1.02 5.91 -2.60
C LEU A 66 1.65 5.97 -1.21
N GLU A 67 2.92 5.58 -1.06
CA GLU A 67 3.68 5.66 0.19
C GLU A 67 3.98 7.11 0.58
N GLU A 68 4.37 7.96 -0.38
CA GLU A 68 4.52 9.41 -0.18
C GLU A 68 3.22 10.03 0.35
N GLU A 69 2.08 9.56 -0.15
CA GLU A 69 0.76 9.94 0.35
C GLU A 69 0.27 9.09 1.52
N GLY A 70 1.10 8.24 2.14
CA GLY A 70 0.70 7.39 3.27
C GLY A 70 -0.59 6.58 3.04
N LEU A 71 -0.94 6.28 1.79
CA LEU A 71 -2.14 5.51 1.39
C LEU A 71 -1.88 4.01 1.36
N VAL A 72 -0.61 3.63 1.32
CA VAL A 72 -0.14 2.25 1.46
C VAL A 72 0.99 2.19 2.46
N ASP A 73 1.11 1.04 3.08
CA ASP A 73 2.23 0.68 3.94
C ASP A 73 2.75 -0.70 3.53
N SER A 74 3.96 -1.03 3.99
CA SER A 74 4.65 -2.26 3.61
C SER A 74 5.22 -2.99 4.82
N ARG A 75 5.28 -4.31 4.71
CA ARG A 75 5.97 -5.18 5.67
C ARG A 75 6.70 -6.30 4.97
N TYR A 76 7.68 -6.89 5.65
CA TYR A 76 8.33 -8.10 5.14
C TYR A 76 7.32 -9.24 5.03
N SER A 77 7.41 -9.99 3.93
CA SER A 77 6.57 -11.14 3.68
C SER A 77 6.90 -12.26 4.66
N PHE A 78 5.87 -12.86 5.24
CA PHE A 78 6.02 -14.07 6.05
C PHE A 78 6.48 -15.30 5.24
N LYS A 79 6.27 -15.29 3.92
CA LYS A 79 6.69 -16.40 3.03
C LYS A 79 8.15 -16.28 2.58
N ASP A 80 8.64 -15.06 2.37
CA ASP A 80 10.03 -14.77 2.02
C ASP A 80 10.41 -13.40 2.59
N ALA A 81 11.17 -13.38 3.70
CA ALA A 81 11.52 -12.16 4.42
C ALA A 81 12.37 -11.17 3.61
N ARG A 82 12.90 -11.56 2.44
CA ARG A 82 13.60 -10.65 1.53
C ARG A 82 12.64 -9.81 0.69
N LYS A 83 11.37 -10.19 0.62
CA LYS A 83 10.33 -9.51 -0.14
C LYS A 83 9.48 -8.67 0.79
N GLN A 84 9.07 -7.49 0.33
CA GLN A 84 8.01 -6.71 0.95
C GLN A 84 6.65 -7.07 0.33
N VAL A 85 5.61 -6.90 1.12
CA VAL A 85 4.21 -6.91 0.68
C VAL A 85 3.53 -5.63 1.13
N TYR A 86 2.63 -5.13 0.31
CA TYR A 86 1.97 -3.84 0.45
C TYR A 86 0.49 -4.03 0.80
N TYR A 87 -0.07 -3.10 1.56
CA TYR A 87 -1.47 -3.05 1.97
C TYR A 87 -1.92 -1.60 2.14
N LEU A 88 -3.24 -1.36 2.09
CA LEU A 88 -3.80 -0.02 2.30
C LEU A 88 -3.77 0.38 3.77
N THR A 89 -3.65 1.68 4.03
CA THR A 89 -3.62 2.28 5.39
C THR A 89 -5.01 2.71 5.90
N VAL A 90 -6.08 2.13 5.36
CA VAL A 90 -7.48 2.39 5.76
C VAL A 90 -8.04 1.20 6.57
#